data_AF-A0AAD9S6Q0-F1
#
_entry.id   AF-A0AAD9S6Q0-F1
#
_cell.length_a   1.000
_cell.length_b   1.000
_cell.length_c   1.000
_cell.angle_alpha   90.00
_cell.angle_beta   90.00
_cell.angle_gamma   90.00
#
_symmetry.space_group_name_H-M   'P 1'
#
loop_
_entity.id
_entity.type
_entity.pdbx_description
1 polymer ?
#
loop_
_entity_poly.entity_id
_entity_poly.type
_entity_poly.pdbx_seq_one_letter_code
_entity_poly.pdbx_strand_id
1 'polypeptide(L)'
;MKTLTIDSITENVHAINSGCEDNRIRFLLERLDVLGLSLLVDSIDHPKPPASTEGTVLGPSHVKEAVSSDLGARIFDDPDGEPLLVVCLVKDTQGIPIPDAAIDV
;
A
#
# COMPACT_ATOMS: atom_id res chain seq x y z
N MET A 1 15.81 8.98 -13.93
CA MET A 1 14.48 8.76 -13.31
C MET A 1 13.61 9.95 -13.64
N LYS A 2 12.42 9.73 -14.21
CA LYS A 2 11.42 10.81 -14.32
C LYS A 2 10.91 11.15 -12.92
N THR A 3 10.48 12.39 -12.72
CA THR A 3 9.86 12.88 -11.49
C THR A 3 8.79 11.91 -11.00
N LEU A 4 8.78 11.55 -9.70
CA LEU A 4 7.83 10.62 -9.12
C LEU A 4 6.46 11.29 -8.93
N THR A 5 5.73 11.47 -10.02
CA THR A 5 4.33 11.94 -10.02
C THR A 5 3.39 10.79 -10.33
N ILE A 6 2.14 10.85 -9.85
CA ILE A 6 1.11 9.80 -10.01
C ILE A 6 1.00 9.32 -11.46
N ASP A 7 1.02 10.26 -12.42
CA ASP A 7 0.89 9.97 -13.85
C ASP A 7 2.07 9.20 -14.45
N SER A 8 3.23 9.23 -13.79
CA SER A 8 4.47 8.61 -14.26
C SER A 8 4.80 7.29 -13.57
N ILE A 9 4.06 6.91 -12.51
CA ILE A 9 4.33 5.72 -11.71
C ILE A 9 4.32 4.47 -12.59
N THR A 10 3.30 4.31 -13.43
CA THR A 10 3.17 3.15 -14.32
C THR A 10 4.33 3.04 -15.32
N GLU A 11 4.74 4.16 -15.93
CA GLU A 11 5.90 4.17 -16.83
C GLU A 11 7.21 3.82 -16.11
N ASN A 12 7.39 4.31 -14.89
CA ASN A 12 8.57 4.02 -14.09
C ASN A 12 8.62 2.54 -13.66
N VAL A 13 7.48 1.96 -13.26
CA VAL A 13 7.36 0.54 -12.94
C VAL A 13 7.70 -0.33 -14.15
N HIS A 14 7.19 0.03 -15.34
CA HIS A 14 7.58 -0.65 -16.58
C HIS A 14 9.07 -0.56 -16.87
N ALA A 15 9.67 0.62 -16.71
CA ALA A 15 11.10 0.81 -16.95
C ALA A 15 11.96 -0.04 -16.00
N ILE A 16 11.60 -0.08 -14.71
CA ILE A 16 12.31 -0.87 -13.69
C ILE A 16 12.14 -2.38 -13.97
N ASN A 17 10.91 -2.83 -14.22
CA ASN A 17 10.63 -4.25 -14.47
C ASN A 17 11.31 -4.76 -15.75
N SER A 18 11.47 -3.90 -16.77
CA SER A 18 12.17 -4.25 -18.01
C SER A 18 13.66 -4.56 -17.82
N GLY A 19 14.25 -4.11 -16.71
CA GLY A 19 15.63 -4.40 -16.33
C GLY A 19 15.86 -5.77 -15.69
N CYS A 20 14.81 -6.56 -15.44
CA CYS A 20 14.94 -7.91 -14.90
C CYS A 20 15.35 -8.90 -16.01
N GLU A 21 16.54 -9.51 -15.88
CA GLU A 21 17.08 -10.44 -16.88
C GLU A 21 16.36 -11.80 -16.91
N ASP A 22 15.75 -12.23 -15.81
CA ASP A 22 14.97 -13.47 -15.76
C ASP A 22 13.57 -13.23 -16.35
N ASN A 23 13.31 -13.84 -17.51
CA ASN A 23 12.05 -13.72 -18.23
C ASN A 23 10.83 -14.20 -17.42
N ARG A 24 10.98 -15.16 -16.49
CA ARG A 24 9.87 -15.63 -15.65
C ARG A 24 9.53 -14.60 -14.59
N ILE A 25 10.53 -14.03 -13.93
CA ILE A 25 10.30 -13.00 -12.90
C ILE A 25 9.77 -11.73 -13.55
N ARG A 26 10.29 -11.32 -14.72
CA ARG A 26 9.75 -10.18 -15.46
C ARG A 26 8.26 -10.34 -15.78
N PHE A 27 7.87 -11.51 -16.28
CA PHE A 27 6.47 -11.79 -16.59
C PHE A 27 5.58 -11.78 -15.34
N LEU A 28 6.07 -12.28 -14.20
CA LEU A 28 5.35 -12.23 -12.94
C LEU A 28 5.15 -10.79 -12.48
N LEU A 29 6.19 -9.96 -12.48
CA LEU A 29 6.11 -8.54 -12.08
C LEU A 29 5.17 -7.74 -12.99
N GLU A 30 5.24 -7.94 -14.30
CA GLU A 30 4.31 -7.28 -15.24
C GLU A 30 2.85 -7.63 -14.98
N ARG A 31 2.53 -8.90 -14.69
CA ARG A 31 1.15 -9.29 -14.44
C ARG A 31 0.65 -8.91 -13.05
N LEU A 32 1.52 -9.01 -12.05
CA LEU A 32 1.15 -8.76 -10.65
C LEU A 32 1.03 -7.25 -10.36
N ASP A 33 1.97 -6.44 -10.86
CA ASP A 33 2.06 -5.02 -10.51
C ASP A 33 1.39 -4.12 -11.55
N VAL A 34 1.61 -4.36 -12.85
CA VAL A 34 1.07 -3.48 -13.91
C VAL A 34 -0.38 -3.82 -14.23
N LEU A 35 -0.69 -5.10 -14.41
CA LEU A 35 -2.07 -5.52 -14.74
C LEU A 35 -2.96 -5.68 -13.50
N GLY A 36 -2.42 -5.51 -12.29
CA GLY A 36 -3.20 -5.58 -11.05
C GLY A 36 -3.76 -6.96 -10.75
N LEU A 37 -3.17 -8.04 -11.28
CA LEU A 37 -3.65 -9.40 -11.04
C LEU A 37 -3.58 -9.78 -9.56
N SER A 38 -2.64 -9.20 -8.82
CA SER A 38 -2.52 -9.34 -7.36
C SER A 38 -3.74 -8.77 -6.61
N LEU A 39 -4.25 -7.61 -7.03
CA LEU A 39 -5.46 -6.99 -6.48
C LEU A 39 -6.70 -7.81 -6.77
N LEU A 40 -6.78 -8.39 -7.98
CA LEU A 40 -7.89 -9.25 -8.35
C LEU A 40 -7.92 -10.54 -7.52
N VAL A 41 -6.75 -11.16 -7.30
CA VAL A 41 -6.64 -12.35 -6.45
C VAL A 41 -7.01 -12.01 -5.00
N ASP A 42 -6.50 -10.91 -4.44
CA ASP A 42 -6.85 -10.49 -3.06
C ASP A 42 -8.36 -10.26 -2.90
N SER A 43 -8.99 -9.65 -3.91
CA SER A 43 -10.43 -9.38 -3.90
C SER A 43 -11.29 -10.65 -3.95
N ILE A 44 -10.79 -11.72 -4.58
CA ILE A 44 -11.48 -13.02 -4.66
C ILE A 44 -11.31 -13.81 -3.36
N ASP A 45 -10.10 -13.84 -2.80
CA ASP A 45 -9.79 -14.62 -1.58
C ASP A 45 -10.33 -13.94 -0.31
N HIS A 46 -10.50 -12.62 -0.31
CA HIS A 46 -11.00 -11.86 0.84
C HIS A 46 -12.25 -11.03 0.49
N PRO A 47 -13.42 -11.67 0.28
CA PRO A 47 -14.67 -10.98 0.00
C PRO A 47 -15.07 -10.14 1.22
N LYS A 48 -15.11 -8.82 1.04
CA LYS A 48 -15.38 -7.88 2.14
C LYS A 48 -16.89 -7.72 2.35
N PRO A 49 -17.38 -7.75 3.60
CA PRO A 49 -18.78 -7.50 3.89
C PRO A 49 -19.16 -6.05 3.54
N PRO A 50 -20.44 -5.79 3.19
CA PRO A 50 -20.90 -4.44 2.92
C PRO A 50 -20.63 -3.53 4.13
N ALA A 51 -20.17 -2.31 3.86
CA ALA A 51 -19.70 -1.31 4.84
C ALA A 51 -18.31 -1.55 5.46
N SER A 52 -17.51 -2.50 4.98
CA SER A 52 -16.08 -2.61 5.30
C SER A 52 -15.23 -1.69 4.42
N THR A 53 -14.09 -1.21 4.93
CA THR A 53 -13.09 -0.49 4.14
C THR A 53 -12.56 -1.38 3.02
N GLU A 54 -12.43 -0.82 1.82
CA GLU A 54 -11.82 -1.51 0.68
C GLU A 54 -10.35 -1.82 0.98
N GLY A 55 -9.93 -3.04 0.65
CA GLY A 55 -8.55 -3.48 0.87
C GLY A 55 -7.76 -3.42 -0.42
N THR A 56 -6.44 -3.32 -0.26
CA THR A 56 -5.48 -3.31 -1.36
C THR A 56 -4.34 -4.26 -1.02
N VAL A 57 -3.52 -4.58 -2.02
CA VAL A 57 -2.34 -5.43 -1.87
C VAL A 57 -1.32 -4.73 -0.97
N LEU A 58 -0.73 -5.48 -0.03
CA LEU A 58 0.27 -5.01 0.93
C LEU A 58 1.53 -4.43 0.25
N GLY A 59 1.88 -4.97 -0.92
CA GLY A 59 3.10 -4.61 -1.65
C GLY A 59 4.38 -5.17 -1.01
N PRO A 60 5.52 -5.08 -1.70
CA PRO A 60 6.80 -5.65 -1.25
C PRO A 60 7.52 -4.82 -0.18
N SER A 61 7.09 -3.57 0.04
CA SER A 61 7.80 -2.61 0.90
C SER A 61 7.41 -2.64 2.37
N HIS A 62 6.55 -3.57 2.79
CA HIS A 62 6.15 -3.71 4.18
C HIS A 62 7.26 -4.34 5.04
N VAL A 63 7.56 -3.71 6.18
CA VAL A 63 8.57 -4.18 7.14
C VAL A 63 7.87 -4.58 8.43
N LYS A 64 8.09 -5.82 8.88
CA LYS A 64 7.40 -6.39 10.06
C LYS A 64 7.86 -5.81 11.41
N GLU A 65 8.99 -5.11 11.43
CA GLU A 65 9.64 -4.58 12.63
C GLU A 65 9.51 -3.05 12.70
N ALA A 66 8.30 -2.52 12.46
CA ALA A 66 8.03 -1.11 12.59
C ALA A 66 8.12 -0.65 14.06
N VAL A 67 8.62 0.58 14.28
CA VAL A 67 8.75 1.17 15.61
C VAL A 67 7.37 1.61 16.10
N SER A 68 6.93 1.04 17.23
CA SER A 68 5.68 1.46 17.87
C SER A 68 5.79 2.90 18.35
N SER A 69 4.79 3.71 18.01
CA SER A 69 4.74 5.13 18.32
C SER A 69 3.39 5.51 18.94
N ASP A 70 3.40 6.54 19.78
CA ASP A 70 2.18 7.06 20.40
C ASP A 70 1.26 7.76 19.38
N LEU A 71 -0.03 7.87 19.70
CA LEU A 71 -1.00 8.57 18.86
C LEU A 71 -0.58 10.05 18.65
N GLY A 72 -0.46 10.46 17.38
CA GLY A 72 -0.04 11.81 17.01
C GLY A 72 1.47 12.00 16.92
N ALA A 73 2.26 10.93 17.10
CA ALA A 73 3.69 10.96 16.82
C ALA A 73 3.97 11.23 15.33
N ARG A 74 5.16 11.79 15.08
CA ARG A 74 5.68 11.97 13.72
C ARG A 74 6.37 10.68 13.29
N ILE A 75 5.98 10.14 12.14
CA ILE A 75 6.52 8.88 11.58
C ILE A 75 7.43 9.10 10.36
N PHE A 76 7.76 10.35 10.02
CA PHE A 76 8.62 10.69 8.90
C PHE A 76 9.86 11.47 9.38
N ASP A 77 11.00 11.17 8.76
CA ASP A 77 12.31 11.79 9.05
C ASP A 77 12.91 12.56 7.85
N ASP A 78 12.17 12.67 6.74
CA ASP A 78 12.65 13.38 5.54
C ASP A 78 12.62 14.91 5.74
N PRO A 79 13.78 15.60 5.70
CA PRO A 79 13.86 17.05 5.86
C PRO A 79 13.27 17.83 4.68
N ASP A 80 13.16 17.24 3.50
CA ASP A 80 12.61 17.88 2.29
C ASP A 80 11.12 17.54 2.06
N GLY A 81 10.53 16.73 2.96
CA GLY A 81 9.13 16.31 2.87
C GLY A 81 8.13 17.40 3.27
N GLU A 82 6.99 17.46 2.58
CA GLU A 82 5.87 18.31 2.99
C GLU A 82 5.10 17.66 4.16
N PRO A 83 4.87 18.37 5.29
CA PRO A 83 4.14 17.81 6.42
C PRO A 83 2.69 17.45 6.07
N LEU A 84 2.30 16.20 6.36
CA LEU A 84 0.93 15.70 6.19
C LEU A 84 0.34 15.27 7.54
N LEU A 85 -0.85 15.78 7.87
CA LEU A 85 -1.62 15.32 9.02
C LEU A 85 -2.63 14.27 8.57
N VAL A 86 -2.52 13.07 9.13
CA VAL A 86 -3.47 11.97 8.91
C VAL A 86 -4.31 11.77 10.16
N VAL A 87 -5.63 11.81 10.01
CA VAL A 87 -6.59 11.56 11.08
C VAL A 87 -7.51 10.43 10.64
N CYS A 88 -7.62 9.39 11.47
CA CYS A 88 -8.46 8.23 11.19
C CYS A 88 -9.37 7.89 12.36
N LEU A 89 -10.50 7.24 12.06
CA LEU A 89 -11.43 6.71 13.04
C LEU A 89 -11.78 5.27 12.63
N VAL A 90 -11.40 4.30 13.46
CA VAL A 90 -11.66 2.89 13.23
C VAL A 90 -13.02 2.51 13.83
N LYS A 91 -13.87 1.89 13.01
CA LYS A 91 -15.23 1.49 13.37
C LYS A 91 -15.53 0.08 12.87
N ASP A 92 -16.50 -0.59 13.49
CA ASP A 92 -17.08 -1.81 12.96
C ASP A 92 -18.08 -1.53 11.82
N THR A 93 -18.68 -2.59 11.27
CA THR A 93 -19.68 -2.53 10.18
C THR A 93 -21.00 -1.88 10.60
N GLN A 94 -21.22 -1.67 11.90
CA GLN A 94 -22.39 -0.97 12.46
C GLN A 94 -22.07 0.51 12.80
N GLY A 95 -20.82 0.94 12.60
CA GLY A 95 -20.37 2.30 12.88
C GLY A 95 -19.96 2.53 14.33
N ILE A 96 -19.83 1.48 15.14
CA ILE A 96 -19.38 1.56 16.54
C ILE A 96 -17.85 1.70 16.55
N PRO A 97 -17.27 2.70 17.25
CA PRO A 97 -15.83 2.85 17.35
C PRO A 97 -15.16 1.64 18.00
N ILE A 98 -14.05 1.20 17.43
CA ILE A 98 -13.25 0.09 17.97
C ILE A 98 -12.13 0.69 18.85
N PRO A 99 -12.17 0.52 20.18
CA PRO A 99 -11.10 0.99 21.06
C PRO A 99 -9.84 0.15 20.87
N ASP A 100 -8.68 0.76 21.11
CA ASP A 100 -7.36 0.10 21.12
C ASP A 100 -6.98 -0.63 19.82
N ALA A 101 -7.56 -0.20 18.68
CA ALA A 101 -7.20 -0.72 17.38
C ALA A 101 -5.72 -0.41 17.05
N ALA A 102 -4.94 -1.44 16.77
CA ALA A 102 -3.57 -1.29 16.29
C ALA A 102 -3.58 -0.85 14.81
N ILE A 103 -2.77 0.16 14.49
CA ILE A 103 -2.62 0.70 13.14
C ILE A 103 -1.14 0.64 12.79
N ASP A 104 -0.83 0.03 11.64
CA ASP A 104 0.52 -0.08 11.08
C ASP A 104 0.58 0.73 9.78
N VAL A 105 1.56 1.63 9.68
CA VAL A 105 1.68 2.67 8.63
C VAL A 105 3.11 2.81 8.15
#